data_AF-A0A8T4AIB9-F1
#
_entry.id   AF-A0A8T4AIB9-F1
#
_cell.length_a   1.000
_cell.length_b   1.000
_cell.length_c   1.000
_cell.angle_alpha   90.00
_cell.angle_beta   90.00
_cell.angle_gamma   90.00
#
_symmetry.space_group_name_H-M   'P 1'
#
loop_
_entity.id
_entity.type
_entity.pdbx_description
1 polymer ?
#
loop_
_entity_poly.entity_id
_entity_poly.type
_entity_poly.pdbx_seq_one_letter_code
_entity_poly.pdbx_strand_id
1 'polypeptide(L)'
;MSLRKKRNTRSANQARQSISKALVHNGFYPYYRAFLNDTETTCSQDTLKRRESALRRFIVWCSERDLQQPQDITKPILERYKRHLYYYRKSNGDPLSAGSQQTLLTPLRAFFKYLSKENHILYNPASELEIPKKAKRLPKAILHQDEI
;
A
#
# COMPACT_ATOMS: atom_id res chain seq x y z
N MET A 1 -10.56 -32.42 13.61
CA MET A 1 -9.44 -32.71 12.69
C MET A 1 -9.36 -31.55 11.67
N SER A 2 -8.45 -30.59 11.85
CA SER A 2 -8.45 -29.33 11.06
C SER A 2 -7.49 -29.40 9.87
N LEU A 3 -8.04 -29.44 8.66
CA LEU A 3 -7.27 -29.48 7.42
C LEU A 3 -6.66 -28.10 7.12
N ARG A 4 -5.40 -27.92 7.52
CA ARG A 4 -4.57 -26.76 7.19
C ARG A 4 -4.27 -26.79 5.68
N LYS A 5 -5.09 -26.10 4.87
CA LYS A 5 -4.88 -25.91 3.42
C LYS A 5 -3.44 -25.40 3.18
N LYS A 6 -2.56 -26.25 2.64
CA LYS A 6 -1.20 -25.87 2.22
C LYS A 6 -1.31 -24.71 1.21
N ARG A 7 -0.77 -23.54 1.55
CA ARG A 7 -0.67 -22.41 0.60
C ARG A 7 0.16 -22.88 -0.60
N ASN A 8 -0.43 -22.85 -1.79
CA ASN A 8 0.27 -23.16 -3.03
C ASN A 8 1.26 -22.02 -3.35
N THR A 9 2.52 -22.20 -2.95
CA THR A 9 3.59 -21.18 -3.02
C THR A 9 4.03 -20.86 -4.45
N ARG A 10 3.85 -21.78 -5.41
CA ARG A 10 4.24 -21.60 -6.82
C ARG A 10 3.35 -20.59 -7.55
N SER A 11 2.03 -20.71 -7.44
CA SER A 11 1.08 -19.76 -8.06
C SER A 11 1.25 -18.34 -7.48
N ALA A 12 1.48 -18.23 -6.17
CA ALA A 12 1.76 -16.95 -5.52
C ALA A 12 3.09 -16.32 -5.97
N ASN A 13 4.13 -17.12 -6.21
CA ASN A 13 5.40 -16.62 -6.75
C ASN A 13 5.30 -16.18 -8.21
N GLN A 14 4.52 -16.88 -9.03
CA GLN A 14 4.32 -16.52 -10.43
C GLN A 14 3.50 -15.23 -10.58
N ALA A 15 2.46 -15.06 -9.77
CA ALA A 15 1.71 -13.81 -9.65
C ALA A 15 2.61 -12.67 -9.14
N ARG A 16 3.50 -12.93 -8.17
CA ARG A 16 4.51 -11.95 -7.75
C ARG A 16 5.48 -11.61 -8.88
N GLN A 17 5.85 -12.55 -9.75
CA GLN A 17 6.78 -12.28 -10.85
C GLN A 17 6.16 -11.45 -11.97
N SER A 18 4.89 -11.70 -12.31
CA SER A 18 4.15 -10.89 -13.28
C SER A 18 3.92 -9.46 -12.75
N ILE A 19 3.57 -9.32 -11.48
CA ILE A 19 3.43 -8.02 -10.79
C ILE A 19 4.76 -7.25 -10.79
N SER A 20 5.92 -7.92 -10.69
CA SER A 20 7.22 -7.23 -10.77
C SER A 20 7.57 -6.81 -12.19
N LYS A 21 7.21 -7.59 -13.21
CA LYS A 21 7.41 -7.20 -14.61
C LYS A 21 6.55 -5.99 -14.99
N ALA A 22 5.27 -5.99 -14.58
CA ALA A 22 4.37 -4.87 -14.81
C ALA A 22 4.88 -3.57 -14.15
N LEU A 23 5.50 -3.67 -12.97
CA LEU A 23 6.09 -2.53 -12.29
C LEU A 23 7.31 -1.96 -13.02
N VAL A 24 8.22 -2.80 -13.53
CA VAL A 24 9.51 -2.36 -14.11
C VAL A 24 9.34 -1.61 -15.44
N HIS A 25 8.34 -1.97 -16.25
CA HIS A 25 8.08 -1.31 -17.54
C HIS A 25 7.06 -0.16 -17.46
N ASN A 26 6.54 0.11 -16.27
CA ASN A 26 5.54 1.15 -16.06
C ASN A 26 6.25 2.48 -15.67
N GLY A 27 5.70 3.60 -16.14
CA GLY A 27 6.29 4.94 -15.95
C GLY A 27 6.39 5.38 -14.48
N PHE A 28 5.78 4.66 -13.53
CA PHE A 28 6.00 4.86 -12.10
C PHE A 28 7.37 4.37 -11.62
N TYR A 29 8.01 3.43 -12.30
CA TYR A 29 9.23 2.76 -11.82
C TYR A 29 10.36 3.73 -11.40
N PRO A 30 10.77 4.74 -12.20
CA PRO A 30 11.84 5.65 -11.80
C PRO A 30 11.49 6.41 -10.51
N TYR A 31 10.26 6.90 -10.41
CA TYR A 31 9.77 7.64 -9.23
C TYR A 31 9.66 6.75 -7.99
N TYR A 32 9.17 5.53 -8.18
CA TYR A 32 9.08 4.53 -7.13
C TYR A 32 10.46 4.19 -6.56
N ARG A 33 11.47 4.00 -7.42
CA ARG A 33 12.86 3.74 -6.99
C ARG A 33 13.45 4.94 -6.28
N ALA A 34 13.29 6.15 -6.82
CA ALA A 34 13.78 7.38 -6.21
C ALA A 34 13.21 7.59 -4.79
N PHE A 35 11.90 7.41 -4.61
CA PHE A 35 11.27 7.50 -3.31
C PHE A 35 11.77 6.44 -2.32
N LEU A 36 11.95 5.19 -2.76
CA LEU A 36 12.47 4.15 -1.86
C LEU A 36 13.88 4.46 -1.39
N ASN A 37 14.77 4.90 -2.28
CA ASN A 37 16.13 5.30 -1.94
C ASN A 37 16.14 6.47 -0.94
N ASP A 38 15.31 7.50 -1.16
CA ASP A 38 15.15 8.62 -0.21
C ASP A 38 14.74 8.11 1.17
N THR A 39 13.73 7.24 1.22
CA THR A 39 13.17 6.77 2.49
C THR A 39 14.04 5.74 3.22
N GLU A 40 14.91 5.02 2.51
CA GLU A 40 15.83 4.04 3.10
C GLU A 40 16.80 4.69 4.09
N THR A 41 17.20 5.93 3.83
CA THR A 41 18.10 6.68 4.72
C THR A 41 17.44 7.10 6.04
N THR A 42 16.11 7.19 6.07
CA THR A 42 15.36 7.87 7.14
C THR A 42 14.46 6.92 7.94
N CYS A 43 14.16 5.71 7.42
CA CYS A 43 13.18 4.81 7.99
C CYS A 43 13.74 3.40 8.24
N SER A 44 13.10 2.64 9.15
CA SER A 44 13.46 1.24 9.37
C SER A 44 13.14 0.34 8.18
N GLN A 45 13.87 -0.77 8.06
CA GLN A 45 13.68 -1.77 7.00
C GLN A 45 12.25 -2.34 6.94
N ASP A 46 11.59 -2.54 8.09
CA ASP A 46 10.18 -2.93 8.14
C ASP A 46 9.25 -1.87 7.54
N THR A 47 9.53 -0.60 7.80
CA THR A 47 8.76 0.52 7.25
C THR A 47 8.95 0.61 5.74
N LEU A 48 10.18 0.44 5.26
CA LEU A 48 10.52 0.40 3.84
C LEU A 48 9.74 -0.71 3.12
N LYS A 49 9.81 -1.96 3.63
CA LYS A 49 9.08 -3.12 3.07
C LYS A 49 7.58 -2.90 2.98
N ARG A 50 6.99 -2.26 4.00
CA ARG A 50 5.57 -1.91 4.02
C ARG A 50 5.23 -0.86 2.96
N ARG A 51 6.04 0.19 2.83
CA ARG A 51 5.88 1.22 1.79
C ARG A 51 6.01 0.63 0.40
N GLU A 52 7.05 -0.16 0.16
CA GLU A 52 7.28 -0.89 -1.09
C GLU A 52 6.05 -1.74 -1.46
N SER A 53 5.57 -2.57 -0.54
CA SER A 53 4.44 -3.47 -0.80
C SER A 53 3.15 -2.71 -1.11
N ALA A 54 2.91 -1.59 -0.42
CA ALA A 54 1.74 -0.75 -0.64
C ALA A 54 1.77 -0.03 -1.99
N LEU A 55 2.91 0.59 -2.34
CA LEU A 55 3.09 1.29 -3.61
C LEU A 55 3.03 0.34 -4.79
N ARG A 56 3.69 -0.82 -4.69
CA ARG A 56 3.64 -1.85 -5.72
C ARG A 56 2.21 -2.29 -6.03
N ARG A 57 1.39 -2.51 -4.99
CA ARG A 57 -0.02 -2.86 -5.14
C ARG A 57 -0.82 -1.77 -5.86
N PHE A 58 -0.57 -0.51 -5.51
CA PHE A 58 -1.20 0.62 -6.17
C PHE A 58 -0.80 0.73 -7.65
N ILE A 59 0.49 0.61 -7.96
CA ILE A 59 1.00 0.73 -9.33
C ILE A 59 0.44 -0.38 -10.22
N VAL A 60 0.33 -1.62 -9.72
CA VAL A 60 -0.32 -2.69 -10.48
C VAL A 60 -1.79 -2.38 -10.73
N TRP A 61 -2.52 -1.91 -9.72
CA TRP A 61 -3.91 -1.49 -9.89
C TRP A 61 -4.07 -0.34 -10.91
N CYS A 62 -3.10 0.57 -10.98
CA CYS A 62 -3.01 1.61 -12.01
C CYS A 62 -2.74 1.02 -13.39
N SER A 63 -1.79 0.09 -13.52
CA SER A 63 -1.44 -0.54 -14.81
C SER A 63 -2.61 -1.31 -15.44
N GLU A 64 -3.47 -1.93 -14.63
CA GLU A 64 -4.70 -2.61 -15.08
C GLU A 64 -5.73 -1.64 -15.71
N ARG A 65 -5.51 -0.34 -15.58
CA ARG A 65 -6.40 0.75 -16.01
C ARG A 65 -5.69 1.74 -16.92
N ASP A 66 -4.55 1.33 -17.49
CA ASP A 66 -3.70 2.13 -18.36
C ASP A 66 -3.21 3.45 -17.75
N LEU A 67 -3.16 3.53 -16.41
CA LEU A 67 -2.54 4.64 -15.70
C LEU A 67 -1.05 4.35 -15.53
N GLN A 68 -0.25 4.88 -16.45
CA GLN A 68 1.16 4.52 -16.58
C GLN A 68 2.12 5.52 -15.92
N GLN A 69 1.68 6.74 -15.59
CA GLN A 69 2.54 7.76 -15.00
C GLN A 69 1.96 8.36 -13.72
N PRO A 70 2.79 8.78 -12.74
CA PRO A 70 2.30 9.45 -11.54
C PRO A 70 1.67 10.82 -11.82
N GLN A 71 2.05 11.49 -12.91
CA GLN A 71 1.49 12.77 -13.36
C GLN A 71 0.00 12.65 -13.73
N ASP A 72 -0.43 11.49 -14.22
CA ASP A 72 -1.82 11.22 -14.59
C ASP A 72 -2.72 11.03 -13.36
N ILE A 73 -2.14 10.93 -12.16
CA ILE A 73 -2.87 10.61 -10.95
C ILE A 73 -3.51 11.86 -10.37
N THR A 74 -4.84 11.80 -10.31
CA THR A 74 -5.70 12.84 -9.76
C THR A 74 -6.34 12.38 -8.45
N LYS A 75 -6.89 13.31 -7.67
CA LYS A 75 -7.64 13.00 -6.44
C LYS A 75 -8.78 11.99 -6.69
N PRO A 76 -9.62 12.12 -7.75
CA PRO A 76 -10.64 11.12 -8.06
C PRO A 76 -10.10 9.70 -8.28
N ILE A 77 -8.90 9.56 -8.84
CA ILE A 77 -8.25 8.25 -9.04
C ILE A 77 -7.83 7.65 -7.69
N LEU A 78 -7.28 8.45 -6.79
CA LEU A 78 -6.94 8.00 -5.43
C LEU A 78 -8.18 7.61 -4.62
N GLU A 79 -9.27 8.36 -4.77
CA GLU A 79 -10.58 8.03 -4.18
C GLU A 79 -11.15 6.71 -4.75
N ARG A 80 -11.00 6.49 -6.06
CA ARG A 80 -11.36 5.22 -6.69
C ARG A 80 -10.51 4.06 -6.16
N TYR A 81 -9.20 4.28 -5.94
CA TYR A 81 -8.34 3.26 -5.32
C TYR A 81 -8.75 2.96 -3.87
N LYS A 82 -9.05 4.00 -3.07
CA LYS A 82 -9.60 3.83 -1.70
C LYS A 82 -10.88 2.98 -1.72
N ARG A 83 -11.81 3.29 -2.63
CA ARG A 83 -13.05 2.51 -2.83
C ARG A 83 -12.76 1.08 -3.26
N HIS A 84 -11.79 0.88 -4.14
CA HIS A 84 -11.35 -0.47 -4.54
C HIS A 84 -10.84 -1.28 -3.33
N LEU A 85 -10.04 -0.67 -2.43
CA LEU A 85 -9.58 -1.33 -1.21
C LEU A 85 -10.73 -1.67 -0.25
N TYR A 86 -11.78 -0.86 -0.21
CA TYR A 86 -12.96 -1.11 0.60
C TYR A 86 -13.76 -2.34 0.11
N TYR A 87 -13.95 -2.47 -1.21
CA TYR A 87 -14.64 -3.62 -1.80
C TYR A 87 -13.75 -4.84 -1.98
N TYR A 88 -12.43 -4.70 -1.87
CA TYR A 88 -11.50 -5.82 -1.99
C TYR A 88 -11.83 -6.92 -0.98
N ARG A 89 -11.82 -8.17 -1.46
CA ARG A 89 -11.97 -9.37 -0.64
C ARG A 89 -10.67 -10.16 -0.68
N LYS A 90 -10.18 -10.53 0.51
CA LYS A 90 -9.04 -11.43 0.66
C LYS A 90 -9.41 -12.81 0.12
N SER A 91 -8.42 -13.69 -0.02
CA SER A 91 -8.64 -15.09 -0.44
C SER A 91 -9.57 -15.88 0.49
N ASN A 92 -9.78 -15.42 1.72
CA ASN A 92 -10.71 -16.02 2.67
C ASN A 92 -12.12 -15.39 2.63
N GLY A 93 -12.43 -14.54 1.65
CA GLY A 93 -13.74 -13.90 1.49
C GLY A 93 -13.96 -12.66 2.34
N ASP A 94 -13.14 -12.41 3.36
CA ASP A 94 -13.30 -11.25 4.24
C ASP A 94 -12.85 -9.93 3.57
N PRO A 95 -13.44 -8.79 3.97
CA PRO A 95 -12.97 -7.46 3.60
C PRO A 95 -11.58 -7.13 4.18
N LEU A 96 -10.91 -6.14 3.60
CA LEU A 96 -9.76 -5.50 4.25
C LEU A 96 -10.22 -4.71 5.47
N SER A 97 -9.58 -4.95 6.62
CA SER A 97 -9.81 -4.13 7.81
C SER A 97 -9.47 -2.67 7.56
N ALA A 98 -10.12 -1.74 8.27
CA ALA A 98 -9.80 -0.31 8.19
C ALA A 98 -8.30 -0.03 8.46
N GLY A 99 -7.69 -0.77 9.40
CA GLY A 99 -6.25 -0.67 9.65
C GLY A 99 -5.39 -1.14 8.48
N SER A 100 -5.81 -2.19 7.76
CA SER A 100 -5.12 -2.64 6.54
C SER A 100 -5.25 -1.62 5.41
N GLN A 101 -6.43 -1.02 5.24
CA GLN A 101 -6.66 0.06 4.27
C GLN A 101 -5.77 1.26 4.60
N GLN A 102 -5.69 1.66 5.87
CA GLN A 102 -4.79 2.72 6.34
C GLN A 102 -3.31 2.41 6.02
N THR A 103 -2.84 1.21 6.33
CA THR A 103 -1.45 0.79 6.03
C THR A 103 -1.13 0.85 4.54
N LEU A 104 -2.13 0.64 3.67
CA LEU A 104 -1.95 0.75 2.23
C LEU A 104 -1.99 2.22 1.76
N LEU A 105 -2.85 3.07 2.32
CA LEU A 105 -3.02 4.46 1.86
C LEU A 105 -1.97 5.43 2.41
N THR A 106 -1.42 5.19 3.61
CA THR A 106 -0.41 6.07 4.22
C THR A 106 0.86 6.20 3.36
N PRO A 107 1.45 5.11 2.83
CA PRO A 107 2.59 5.20 1.91
C PRO A 107 2.30 6.00 0.64
N LEU A 108 1.06 5.94 0.11
CA LEU A 108 0.67 6.71 -1.06
C LEU A 108 0.73 8.21 -0.79
N ARG A 109 0.23 8.68 0.36
CA ARG A 109 0.34 10.10 0.74
C ARG A 109 1.79 10.55 0.84
N ALA A 110 2.65 9.73 1.44
CA ALA A 110 4.08 10.03 1.55
C ALA A 110 4.75 10.08 0.17
N PHE A 111 4.41 9.15 -0.72
CA PHE A 111 4.93 9.09 -2.08
C PHE A 111 4.56 10.34 -2.89
N PHE A 112 3.28 10.69 -2.99
CA PHE A 112 2.87 11.87 -3.75
C PHE A 112 3.32 13.19 -3.10
N LYS A 113 3.49 13.23 -1.78
CA LYS A 113 4.14 14.36 -1.10
C LYS A 113 5.61 14.50 -1.54
N TYR A 114 6.36 13.39 -1.60
CA TYR A 114 7.73 13.38 -2.09
C TYR A 114 7.82 13.84 -3.54
N LEU A 115 6.97 13.30 -4.43
CA LEU A 115 6.98 13.69 -5.84
C LEU A 115 6.70 15.18 -6.04
N SER A 116 5.79 15.76 -5.28
CA SER A 116 5.51 17.19 -5.36
C SER A 116 6.67 18.03 -4.79
N LYS A 117 7.32 17.57 -3.72
CA LYS A 117 8.50 18.23 -3.13
C LYS A 117 9.69 18.25 -4.10
N GLU A 118 9.92 17.15 -4.81
CA GLU A 118 11.01 17.01 -5.79
C GLU A 118 10.62 17.53 -7.19
N ASN A 119 9.50 18.25 -7.31
CA ASN A 119 8.99 18.84 -8.57
C ASN A 119 8.71 17.84 -9.71
N HIS A 120 8.46 16.56 -9.39
CA HIS A 120 8.06 15.55 -10.37
C HIS A 120 6.58 15.66 -10.77
N ILE A 121 5.76 16.24 -9.91
CA ILE A 121 4.35 16.56 -10.15
C ILE A 121 4.06 17.99 -9.72
N LEU A 122 3.19 18.69 -10.44
CA LEU A 122 2.89 20.10 -10.19
C LEU A 122 2.09 20.33 -8.89
N TYR A 123 1.27 19.37 -8.50
CA TYR A 123 0.49 19.41 -7.27
C TYR A 123 0.43 18.02 -6.65
N ASN A 124 0.25 17.95 -5.33
CA ASN A 124 0.10 16.69 -4.62
C ASN A 124 -1.37 16.22 -4.64
N PRO A 125 -1.75 15.18 -5.43
CA PRO A 125 -3.12 14.68 -5.50
C PRO A 125 -3.59 14.03 -4.19
N ALA A 126 -2.67 13.67 -3.30
CA ALA A 126 -2.94 12.96 -2.05
C ALA A 126 -3.00 13.89 -0.82
N SER A 127 -2.89 15.21 -1.01
CA SER A 127 -2.94 16.21 0.07
C SER A 127 -4.24 16.11 0.87
N GLU A 128 -5.36 16.08 0.15
CA GLU A 128 -6.74 16.00 0.67
C GLU A 128 -7.29 14.56 0.77
N LEU A 129 -6.45 13.54 0.55
CA LEU A 129 -6.91 12.15 0.62
C LEU A 129 -7.20 11.78 2.08
N GLU A 130 -8.49 11.56 2.36
CA GLU A 130 -8.94 11.12 3.68
C GLU A 130 -8.62 9.64 3.92
N ILE A 131 -7.75 9.38 4.89
CA ILE A 131 -7.41 8.02 5.30
C ILE A 131 -8.38 7.57 6.40
N PRO A 132 -9.02 6.39 6.25
CA PRO A 132 -9.85 5.82 7.30
C PRO A 132 -9.06 5.70 8.61
N LYS A 133 -9.56 6.30 9.68
CA LYS A 133 -8.95 6.17 11.00
C LYS A 133 -9.15 4.75 11.51
N LYS A 134 -8.08 4.09 11.94
CA LYS A 134 -8.21 2.85 12.72
C LYS A 134 -8.95 3.17 14.01
N ALA A 135 -10.07 2.48 14.28
CA ALA A 135 -10.68 2.51 15.60
C ALA A 135 -9.62 2.09 16.63
N LYS A 136 -9.29 2.98 17.57
CA LYS A 136 -8.40 2.65 18.69
C LYS A 136 -9.10 1.55 19.50
N ARG A 137 -8.66 0.30 19.31
CA ARG A 137 -8.99 -0.75 20.29
C ARG A 137 -8.15 -0.44 21.51
N LEU A 138 -8.79 -0.17 22.64
CA LEU A 138 -8.11 -0.06 23.92
C LEU A 138 -7.24 -1.32 24.09
N PRO A 139 -5.96 -1.18 24.47
CA PRO A 139 -5.19 -2.32 24.90
C PRO A 139 -5.99 -3.05 25.96
N LYS A 140 -6.26 -4.35 25.76
CA LYS A 140 -6.75 -5.17 26.86
C LYS A 140 -5.57 -5.27 27.82
N ALA A 141 -5.57 -4.42 28.84
CA ALA A 141 -4.59 -4.50 29.91
C ALA A 141 -4.64 -5.92 30.47
N ILE A 142 -3.55 -6.67 30.29
CA ILE A 142 -3.25 -7.82 31.13
C ILE A 142 -2.61 -7.19 32.37
N LEU A 143 -3.44 -6.81 33.33
CA LEU A 143 -3.02 -6.67 34.72
C LEU A 143 -3.52 -7.94 35.42
N HIS A 144 -2.68 -8.96 35.46
CA HIS A 144 -2.70 -9.89 36.59
C HIS A 144 -1.39 -9.65 37.32
N GLN A 145 -1.42 -8.65 38.20
CA GLN A 145 -0.49 -8.57 39.30
C GLN A 145 -1.10 -9.50 40.36
N ASP A 146 -0.65 -10.76 40.38
CA ASP A 146 -0.75 -11.56 41.59
C ASP A 146 0.15 -10.89 42.63
N GLU A 147 -0.42 -9.93 43.33
CA GLU A 147 0.08 -9.46 44.62
C GLU A 147 -0.86 -9.99 45.70
N ILE A 148 -0.48 -11.14 46.26
CA ILE A 148 -0.21 -11.44 47.68
C ILE A 148 -0.21 -12.97 47.84
#